data_AF-A0A8T2B307-F1
#
_entry.id   AF-A0A8T2B307-F1
#
_cell.length_a   1.000
_cell.length_b   1.000
_cell.length_c   1.000
_cell.angle_alpha   90.00
_cell.angle_beta   90.00
_cell.angle_gamma   90.00
#
_symmetry.space_group_name_H-M   'P 1'
#
loop_
_entity.id
_entity.type
_entity.pdbx_description
1 polymer ?
#
loop_
_entity_poly.entity_id
_entity_poly.type
_entity_poly.pdbx_seq_one_letter_code
_entity_poly.pdbx_strand_id
1 'polypeptide(L)'
;MSNDKDNINMSDLNAALNEENRAGLVNALKNKLQNLAGQHSDVLENLTPTVRKRVEVLREIQNQYDEMEAKFFEERAALEAKYQKLYQPLYTKRYEIVNGVVEVEGAGEDVKSEQGEDKAEEKGVPDFWLIALKNNEITAEEITERDEGALKYLKDIKWSRVEEPKGFKLEFFFDQNPYFKNTVLTKTYHMIDEDEPILEKALGTEIEWYPGKCLTQKILKKKPKKGSKNTKPITKTEDCESFFNFFSPPQVPDDDEDLDDDMADELQGQMEHDYDIGSTIKEKIISHAVSWFTGEAVEADDLDIEEDDDEIDEDDDEEDEEDDEDDEEDDDEDDDEEEEADQGKKSKKKSSAGHKKAGRSQPAEGQAGERPPECKQQ
;
A
#
# COMPACT_ATOMS: atom_id res chain seq x y z
N MET A 1 -51.58 -3.39 -27.29
CA MET A 1 -50.97 -2.11 -27.71
C MET A 1 -49.57 -2.11 -27.15
N SER A 2 -48.56 -1.85 -27.97
CA SER A 2 -47.15 -1.90 -27.53
C SER A 2 -46.82 -0.78 -26.55
N ASN A 3 -45.96 -1.10 -25.57
CA ASN A 3 -44.92 -0.19 -25.09
C ASN A 3 -43.66 -1.04 -24.92
N ASP A 4 -42.54 -0.51 -25.37
CA ASP A 4 -41.30 -1.25 -25.61
C ASP A 4 -40.12 -0.27 -25.42
N LYS A 5 -39.04 -0.76 -24.79
CA LYS A 5 -37.73 -0.11 -24.56
C LYS A 5 -37.63 0.96 -23.46
N ASP A 6 -37.41 0.48 -22.24
CA ASP A 6 -36.37 1.07 -21.38
C ASP A 6 -35.01 0.55 -21.87
N ASN A 7 -34.21 1.43 -22.48
CA ASN A 7 -32.82 1.14 -22.84
C ASN A 7 -31.99 2.41 -22.65
N ILE A 8 -31.30 2.50 -21.51
CA ILE A 8 -30.50 3.67 -21.15
C ILE A 8 -29.26 3.70 -22.05
N ASN A 9 -29.23 4.66 -22.96
CA ASN A 9 -28.21 4.80 -23.98
C ASN A 9 -26.96 5.50 -23.39
N MET A 10 -25.81 4.81 -23.36
CA MET A 10 -24.53 5.36 -22.87
C MET A 10 -24.07 6.65 -23.57
N SER A 11 -24.58 6.95 -24.78
CA SER A 11 -24.26 8.24 -25.43
C SER A 11 -25.03 9.43 -24.83
N ASP A 12 -26.12 9.21 -24.10
CA ASP A 12 -26.85 10.26 -23.39
C ASP A 12 -26.20 10.61 -22.03
N LEU A 13 -25.44 9.70 -21.40
CA LEU A 13 -24.56 10.04 -20.26
C LEU A 13 -23.38 10.90 -20.71
N ASN A 14 -22.72 10.56 -21.82
CA ASN A 14 -21.61 11.37 -22.36
C ASN A 14 -22.04 12.78 -22.83
N ALA A 15 -23.32 12.97 -23.17
CA ALA A 15 -23.89 14.28 -23.46
C ALA A 15 -24.20 15.13 -22.20
N ALA A 16 -24.19 14.51 -21.01
CA ALA A 16 -24.45 15.19 -19.74
C ALA A 16 -23.24 15.95 -19.19
N LEU A 17 -22.03 15.77 -19.74
CA LEU A 17 -20.77 16.38 -19.23
C LEU A 17 -20.36 17.67 -19.97
N ASN A 18 -21.30 18.62 -20.12
CA ASN A 18 -20.96 20.01 -20.47
C ASN A 18 -20.76 20.86 -19.20
N GLU A 19 -19.97 21.93 -19.24
CA GLU A 19 -19.76 22.86 -18.10
C GLU A 19 -21.08 23.36 -17.49
N GLU A 20 -22.10 23.62 -18.31
CA GLU A 20 -23.43 24.06 -17.88
C GLU A 20 -24.19 22.97 -17.09
N ASN A 21 -23.94 21.70 -17.39
CA ASN A 21 -24.49 20.55 -16.66
C ASN A 21 -23.64 20.19 -15.43
N ARG A 22 -22.31 20.37 -15.46
CA ARG A 22 -21.43 20.27 -14.26
C ARG A 22 -21.81 21.35 -13.25
N ALA A 23 -22.00 22.59 -13.70
CA ALA A 23 -22.57 23.66 -12.88
C ALA A 23 -24.00 23.32 -12.43
N GLY A 24 -24.80 22.64 -13.27
CA GLY A 24 -26.10 22.07 -12.90
C GLY A 24 -26.00 21.04 -11.76
N LEU A 25 -25.04 20.12 -11.81
CA LEU A 25 -24.82 19.06 -10.82
C LEU A 25 -24.23 19.62 -9.52
N VAL A 26 -23.25 20.52 -9.58
CA VAL A 26 -22.70 21.23 -8.41
C VAL A 26 -23.77 22.11 -7.76
N ASN A 27 -24.60 22.82 -8.55
CA ASN A 27 -25.76 23.52 -8.00
C ASN A 27 -26.83 22.55 -7.49
N ALA A 28 -27.01 21.36 -8.07
CA ALA A 28 -27.93 20.35 -7.55
C ALA A 28 -27.43 19.76 -6.22
N LEU A 29 -26.14 19.45 -6.08
CA LEU A 29 -25.47 19.03 -4.84
C LEU A 29 -25.54 20.14 -3.79
N LYS A 30 -25.21 21.38 -4.14
CA LYS A 30 -25.32 22.55 -3.26
C LYS A 30 -26.75 22.82 -2.83
N ASN A 31 -27.72 22.71 -3.74
CA ASN A 31 -29.15 22.79 -3.42
C ASN A 31 -29.60 21.58 -2.58
N LYS A 32 -29.02 20.38 -2.76
CA LYS A 32 -29.34 19.17 -1.98
C LYS A 32 -28.75 19.28 -0.57
N LEU A 33 -27.54 19.82 -0.41
CA LEU A 33 -26.93 20.18 0.87
C LEU A 33 -27.69 21.33 1.57
N GLN A 34 -28.09 22.37 0.83
CA GLN A 34 -28.94 23.45 1.36
C GLN A 34 -30.36 22.97 1.69
N ASN A 35 -30.89 21.99 0.95
CA ASN A 35 -32.16 21.33 1.28
C ASN A 35 -32.02 20.36 2.44
N LEU A 36 -30.88 19.66 2.63
CA LEU A 36 -30.64 18.83 3.82
C LEU A 36 -30.47 19.72 5.06
N ALA A 37 -29.60 20.74 5.00
CA ALA A 37 -29.44 21.71 6.08
C ALA A 37 -30.77 22.47 6.36
N GLY A 38 -31.51 22.80 5.31
CA GLY A 38 -32.86 23.34 5.37
C GLY A 38 -33.86 22.38 6.02
N GLN A 39 -33.82 21.09 5.67
CA GLN A 39 -34.64 20.03 6.29
C GLN A 39 -34.29 19.83 7.76
N HIS A 40 -33.02 19.87 8.15
CA HIS A 40 -32.60 19.83 9.56
C HIS A 40 -33.07 21.08 10.35
N SER A 41 -33.16 22.25 9.69
CA SER A 41 -33.79 23.45 10.25
C SER A 41 -35.31 23.29 10.36
N ASP A 42 -35.97 22.84 9.29
CA ASP A 42 -37.40 22.57 9.21
C ASP A 42 -37.86 21.53 10.23
N VAL A 43 -37.05 20.50 10.50
CA VAL A 43 -37.36 19.48 11.52
C VAL A 43 -37.65 20.14 12.86
N LEU A 44 -36.81 21.10 13.30
CA LEU A 44 -36.99 21.84 14.55
C LEU A 44 -38.14 22.85 14.47
N GLU A 45 -38.33 23.49 13.33
CA GLU A 45 -39.38 24.50 13.14
C GLU A 45 -40.78 23.88 13.14
N ASN A 46 -40.92 22.68 12.57
CA ASN A 46 -42.17 21.91 12.54
C ASN A 46 -42.49 21.16 13.86
N LEU A 47 -41.59 21.15 14.86
CA LEU A 47 -41.90 20.56 16.17
C LEU A 47 -42.93 21.38 16.95
N THR A 48 -43.88 20.69 17.57
CA THR A 48 -44.71 21.30 18.62
C THR A 48 -43.84 21.88 19.74
N PRO A 49 -44.27 22.94 20.45
CA PRO A 49 -43.46 23.57 21.51
C PRO A 49 -42.97 22.59 22.59
N THR A 50 -43.79 21.60 22.93
CA THR A 50 -43.44 20.53 23.89
C THR A 50 -42.30 19.64 23.39
N VAL A 51 -42.31 19.28 22.09
CA VAL A 51 -41.26 18.43 21.51
C VAL A 51 -39.98 19.24 21.29
N ARG A 52 -40.08 20.52 20.86
CA ARG A 52 -38.92 21.42 20.80
C ARG A 52 -38.24 21.56 22.16
N LYS A 53 -39.01 21.74 23.25
CA LYS A 53 -38.47 21.81 24.61
C LYS A 53 -37.78 20.52 25.04
N ARG A 54 -38.20 19.34 24.56
CA ARG A 54 -37.50 18.07 24.77
C ARG A 54 -36.18 18.03 24.01
N VAL A 55 -36.14 18.46 22.74
CA VAL A 55 -34.91 18.53 21.94
C VAL A 55 -33.90 19.53 22.53
N GLU A 56 -34.35 20.64 23.10
CA GLU A 56 -33.48 21.55 23.87
C GLU A 56 -32.83 20.86 25.07
N VAL A 57 -33.56 19.98 25.78
CA VAL A 57 -32.99 19.18 26.89
C VAL A 57 -32.05 18.09 26.39
N LEU A 58 -32.33 17.45 25.25
CA LEU A 58 -31.42 16.49 24.62
C LEU A 58 -30.11 17.14 24.17
N ARG A 59 -30.16 18.38 23.65
CA ARG A 59 -28.96 19.17 23.32
C ARG A 59 -28.12 19.51 24.56
N GLU A 60 -28.76 19.83 25.67
CA GLU A 60 -28.06 20.06 26.93
C GLU A 60 -27.38 18.78 27.46
N ILE A 61 -28.00 17.62 27.25
CA ILE A 61 -27.38 16.31 27.56
C ILE A 61 -26.20 16.04 26.61
N GLN A 62 -26.33 16.37 25.31
CA GLN A 62 -25.22 16.25 24.35
C GLN A 62 -24.03 17.12 24.78
N ASN A 63 -24.25 18.41 25.08
CA ASN A 63 -23.18 19.29 25.59
C ASN A 63 -22.45 18.69 26.82
N GLN A 64 -23.19 18.03 27.72
CA GLN A 64 -22.61 17.36 28.89
C GLN A 64 -21.82 16.10 28.52
N TYR A 65 -22.24 15.37 27.49
CA TYR A 65 -21.48 14.26 26.91
C TYR A 65 -20.17 14.78 26.29
N ASP A 66 -20.25 15.77 25.41
CA ASP A 66 -19.10 16.39 24.72
C ASP A 66 -18.08 16.95 25.75
N GLU A 67 -18.56 17.56 26.84
CA GLU A 67 -17.73 18.01 27.97
C GLU A 67 -17.03 16.87 28.73
N MET A 68 -17.58 15.66 28.76
CA MET A 68 -16.95 14.50 29.39
C MET A 68 -15.96 13.83 28.42
N GLU A 69 -16.33 13.74 27.14
CA GLU A 69 -15.50 13.21 26.06
C GLU A 69 -14.22 14.03 25.87
N ALA A 70 -14.31 15.37 25.88
CA ALA A 70 -13.13 16.24 25.85
C ALA A 70 -12.17 15.99 27.02
N LYS A 71 -12.68 15.67 28.22
CA LYS A 71 -11.85 15.30 29.39
C LYS A 71 -11.23 13.91 29.22
N PHE A 72 -11.97 12.96 28.67
CA PHE A 72 -11.44 11.63 28.34
C PHE A 72 -10.27 11.73 27.37
N PHE A 73 -10.36 12.56 26.32
CA PHE A 73 -9.24 12.77 25.39
C PHE A 73 -8.05 13.51 26.03
N GLU A 74 -8.28 14.50 26.90
CA GLU A 74 -7.20 15.12 27.69
C GLU A 74 -6.47 14.10 28.58
N GLU A 75 -7.22 13.23 29.28
CA GLU A 75 -6.66 12.16 30.11
C GLU A 75 -5.93 11.09 29.27
N ARG A 76 -6.48 10.71 28.11
CA ARG A 76 -5.87 9.76 27.15
C ARG A 76 -4.53 10.29 26.62
N ALA A 77 -4.51 11.52 26.12
CA ALA A 77 -3.29 12.17 25.61
C ALA A 77 -2.22 12.30 26.71
N ALA A 78 -2.62 12.65 27.95
CA ALA A 78 -1.71 12.69 29.09
C ALA A 78 -1.16 11.29 29.48
N LEU A 79 -1.98 10.24 29.36
CA LEU A 79 -1.59 8.85 29.62
C LEU A 79 -0.60 8.33 28.56
N GLU A 80 -0.88 8.57 27.29
CA GLU A 80 0.02 8.25 26.17
C GLU A 80 1.37 8.97 26.31
N ALA A 81 1.35 10.29 26.54
CA ALA A 81 2.56 11.09 26.74
C ALA A 81 3.38 10.65 27.98
N LYS A 82 2.73 10.04 28.99
CA LYS A 82 3.40 9.40 30.12
C LYS A 82 4.05 8.08 29.69
N TYR A 83 3.33 7.19 29.01
CA TYR A 83 3.87 5.89 28.59
C TYR A 83 4.96 6.01 27.53
N GLN A 84 4.84 6.94 26.58
CA GLN A 84 5.89 7.25 25.60
C GLN A 84 7.22 7.56 26.30
N LYS A 85 7.20 8.36 27.38
CA LYS A 85 8.39 8.66 28.21
C LYS A 85 8.94 7.43 28.95
N LEU A 86 8.09 6.46 29.30
CA LEU A 86 8.50 5.19 29.91
C LEU A 86 9.09 4.20 28.89
N TYR A 87 8.67 4.26 27.63
CA TYR A 87 9.22 3.44 26.54
C TYR A 87 10.55 3.97 25.99
N GLN A 88 10.80 5.27 26.00
CA GLN A 88 12.05 5.87 25.47
C GLN A 88 13.36 5.22 25.99
N PRO A 89 13.53 4.88 27.29
CA PRO A 89 14.71 4.15 27.77
C PRO A 89 14.84 2.73 27.17
N LEU A 90 13.72 2.05 26.92
CA LEU A 90 13.70 0.71 26.32
C LEU A 90 14.09 0.78 24.84
N TYR A 91 13.54 1.74 24.09
CA TYR A 91 13.93 1.97 22.69
C TYR A 91 15.38 2.43 22.56
N THR A 92 15.87 3.25 23.49
CA THR A 92 17.30 3.64 23.54
C THR A 92 18.19 2.42 23.76
N LYS A 93 17.82 1.52 24.68
CA LYS A 93 18.56 0.27 24.91
C LYS A 93 18.50 -0.68 23.70
N ARG A 94 17.34 -0.78 23.02
CA ARG A 94 17.21 -1.53 21.76
C ARG A 94 18.16 -0.96 20.70
N TYR A 95 18.17 0.35 20.50
CA TYR A 95 19.08 1.04 19.58
C TYR A 95 20.55 0.73 19.89
N GLU A 96 20.95 0.82 21.16
CA GLU A 96 22.33 0.55 21.61
C GLU A 96 22.77 -0.89 21.30
N ILE A 97 21.89 -1.88 21.48
CA ILE A 97 22.16 -3.30 21.18
C ILE A 97 22.19 -3.54 19.67
N VAL A 98 21.14 -3.10 18.95
CA VAL A 98 21.03 -3.28 17.48
C VAL A 98 22.22 -2.66 16.74
N ASN A 99 22.76 -1.55 17.24
CA ASN A 99 23.91 -0.85 16.63
C ASN A 99 25.27 -1.24 17.24
N GLY A 100 25.31 -2.23 18.15
CA GLY A 100 26.54 -2.69 18.83
C GLY A 100 27.28 -1.58 19.58
N VAL A 101 26.55 -0.62 20.16
CA VAL A 101 27.10 0.43 21.03
C VAL A 101 27.40 -0.15 22.41
N VAL A 102 26.61 -1.14 22.85
CA VAL A 102 26.76 -1.85 24.12
C VAL A 102 26.81 -3.36 23.85
N GLU A 103 27.85 -4.02 24.35
CA GLU A 103 27.98 -5.47 24.35
C GLU A 103 27.03 -6.10 25.37
N VAL A 104 26.37 -7.20 25.01
CA VAL A 104 25.44 -7.92 25.90
C VAL A 104 26.17 -9.01 26.66
N GLU A 105 25.94 -9.11 27.98
CA GLU A 105 26.52 -10.16 28.83
C GLU A 105 26.15 -11.56 28.30
N GLY A 106 27.16 -12.40 28.06
CA GLY A 106 27.01 -13.76 27.49
C GLY A 106 27.52 -13.91 26.05
N ALA A 107 27.52 -12.85 25.24
CA ALA A 107 27.87 -12.91 23.81
C ALA A 107 29.32 -13.42 23.52
N GLY A 108 30.21 -13.37 24.51
CA GLY A 108 31.61 -13.77 24.38
C GLY A 108 31.96 -15.22 24.73
N GLU A 109 31.00 -16.06 25.15
CA GLU A 109 31.29 -17.45 25.56
C GLU A 109 31.12 -18.47 24.43
N ASP A 110 30.12 -18.33 23.55
CA ASP A 110 29.85 -19.31 22.47
C ASP A 110 30.79 -19.19 21.25
N VAL A 111 31.31 -18.00 20.95
CA VAL A 111 32.06 -17.70 19.71
C VAL A 111 33.46 -18.36 19.65
N LYS A 112 33.93 -19.00 20.72
CA LYS A 112 35.28 -19.60 20.78
C LYS A 112 35.43 -20.99 20.16
N SER A 113 34.34 -21.56 19.61
CA SER A 113 34.28 -22.99 19.29
C SER A 113 34.35 -23.37 17.81
N GLU A 114 34.49 -22.43 16.85
CA GLU A 114 34.77 -22.80 15.44
C GLU A 114 35.59 -21.76 14.67
N GLN A 115 36.56 -22.22 13.87
CA GLN A 115 37.54 -21.37 13.15
C GLN A 115 37.13 -21.11 11.69
N GLY A 116 37.33 -19.89 11.22
CA GLY A 116 37.29 -19.53 9.79
C GLY A 116 37.66 -18.06 9.56
N GLU A 117 38.58 -17.79 8.63
CA GLU A 117 39.10 -16.45 8.34
C GLU A 117 38.06 -15.55 7.62
N ASP A 118 38.21 -14.22 7.74
CA ASP A 118 37.40 -13.17 7.09
C ASP A 118 35.91 -13.01 7.50
N LYS A 119 35.54 -13.35 8.76
CA LYS A 119 34.40 -12.67 9.39
C LYS A 119 34.81 -11.27 9.85
N ALA A 120 34.28 -10.24 9.18
CA ALA A 120 34.22 -8.90 9.75
C ALA A 120 33.49 -8.96 11.11
N GLU A 121 33.94 -8.19 12.09
CA GLU A 121 33.28 -8.11 13.40
C GLU A 121 31.80 -7.71 13.19
N GLU A 122 30.88 -8.66 13.39
CA GLU A 122 29.43 -8.47 13.27
C GLU A 122 28.96 -7.58 14.43
N LYS A 123 29.10 -6.27 14.24
CA LYS A 123 28.78 -5.27 15.26
C LYS A 123 27.27 -5.06 15.35
N GLY A 124 26.69 -5.44 16.48
CA GLY A 124 25.26 -5.28 16.74
C GLY A 124 24.43 -6.39 16.10
N VAL A 125 23.25 -6.04 15.58
CA VAL A 125 22.34 -6.97 14.90
C VAL A 125 22.22 -6.53 13.44
N PRO A 126 22.95 -7.18 12.50
CA PRO A 126 22.91 -6.82 11.08
C PRO A 126 21.49 -6.87 10.51
N ASP A 127 21.20 -5.93 9.60
CA ASP A 127 19.95 -5.83 8.83
C ASP A 127 18.64 -5.82 9.67
N PHE A 128 18.72 -5.54 10.98
CA PHE A 128 17.60 -5.65 11.93
C PHE A 128 16.28 -5.01 11.43
N TRP A 129 16.34 -3.73 11.06
CA TRP A 129 15.14 -3.02 10.59
C TRP A 129 14.69 -3.43 9.19
N LEU A 130 15.62 -3.84 8.32
CA LEU A 130 15.26 -4.38 7.00
C LEU A 130 14.48 -5.69 7.15
N ILE A 131 14.96 -6.59 8.01
CA ILE A 131 14.29 -7.89 8.27
C ILE A 131 12.94 -7.66 8.96
N ALA A 132 12.88 -6.79 9.98
CA ALA A 132 11.62 -6.48 10.65
C ALA A 132 10.55 -5.89 9.71
N LEU A 133 10.94 -4.97 8.80
CA LEU A 133 10.01 -4.43 7.79
C LEU A 133 9.62 -5.48 6.73
N LYS A 134 10.54 -6.36 6.33
CA LYS A 134 10.25 -7.40 5.33
C LYS A 134 9.41 -8.58 5.84
N ASN A 135 9.27 -8.72 7.15
CA ASN A 135 8.44 -9.77 7.76
C ASN A 135 6.99 -9.32 7.98
N ASN A 136 6.68 -8.02 7.89
CA ASN A 136 5.31 -7.51 7.90
C ASN A 136 4.82 -7.31 6.47
N GLU A 137 3.66 -7.87 6.12
CA GLU A 137 3.09 -7.86 4.77
C GLU A 137 3.03 -6.47 4.14
N ILE A 138 2.30 -5.54 4.78
CA ILE A 138 2.09 -4.15 4.31
C ILE A 138 3.43 -3.45 4.00
N THR A 139 4.44 -3.56 4.88
CA THR A 139 5.74 -2.94 4.62
C THR A 139 6.65 -3.75 3.70
N ALA A 140 6.40 -5.04 3.50
CA ALA A 140 7.17 -5.90 2.62
C ALA A 140 6.82 -5.70 1.14
N GLU A 141 5.55 -5.45 0.80
CA GLU A 141 5.10 -5.17 -0.58
C GLU A 141 5.82 -3.95 -1.18
N GLU A 142 6.07 -2.92 -0.37
CA GLU A 142 6.79 -1.71 -0.77
C GLU A 142 8.30 -1.91 -0.96
N ILE A 143 8.90 -2.98 -0.39
CA ILE A 143 10.36 -3.17 -0.37
C ILE A 143 10.83 -4.01 -1.56
N THR A 144 11.36 -3.35 -2.58
CA THR A 144 11.99 -4.03 -3.72
C THR A 144 13.42 -4.48 -3.41
N GLU A 145 13.94 -5.47 -4.15
CA GLU A 145 15.36 -5.90 -4.07
C GLU A 145 16.38 -4.76 -4.21
N ARG A 146 16.00 -3.65 -4.86
CA ARG A 146 16.87 -2.47 -5.04
C ARG A 146 16.97 -1.63 -3.78
N ASP A 147 15.95 -1.67 -2.93
CA ASP A 147 15.82 -0.86 -1.72
C ASP A 147 16.57 -1.47 -0.54
N GLU A 148 16.60 -2.80 -0.46
CA GLU A 148 17.31 -3.55 0.58
C GLU A 148 18.71 -2.99 0.84
N GLY A 149 19.50 -2.79 -0.23
CA GLY A 149 20.89 -2.34 -0.10
C GLY A 149 21.05 -0.96 0.56
N ALA A 150 20.03 -0.10 0.53
CA ALA A 150 19.99 1.14 1.28
C ALA A 150 19.40 0.95 2.69
N LEU A 151 18.38 0.11 2.82
CA LEU A 151 17.74 -0.24 4.11
C LEU A 151 18.69 -0.98 5.08
N LYS A 152 19.72 -1.68 4.59
CA LYS A 152 20.81 -2.22 5.43
C LYS A 152 21.56 -1.15 6.26
N TYR A 153 21.44 0.13 5.90
CA TYR A 153 22.02 1.25 6.64
C TYR A 153 21.02 1.90 7.62
N LEU A 154 19.80 1.37 7.76
CA LEU A 154 18.78 1.86 8.69
C LEU A 154 19.12 1.42 10.12
N LYS A 155 19.36 2.41 11.00
CA LYS A 155 19.86 2.25 12.37
C LYS A 155 18.75 2.22 13.41
N ASP A 156 17.72 3.01 13.18
CA ASP A 156 16.60 3.23 14.08
C ASP A 156 15.38 3.73 13.31
N ILE A 157 14.19 3.37 13.78
CA ILE A 157 12.93 4.01 13.38
C ILE A 157 12.26 4.51 14.65
N LYS A 158 11.90 5.80 14.67
CA LYS A 158 11.19 6.43 15.79
C LYS A 158 9.91 7.07 15.30
N TRP A 159 8.98 7.27 16.23
CA TRP A 159 7.81 8.11 16.00
C TRP A 159 7.64 9.13 17.13
N SER A 160 6.99 10.24 16.82
CA SER A 160 6.62 11.30 17.75
C SER A 160 5.25 11.87 17.38
N ARG A 161 4.44 12.27 18.38
CA ARG A 161 3.21 13.04 18.16
C ARG A 161 3.59 14.47 17.75
N VAL A 162 2.81 15.06 16.85
CA VAL A 162 2.88 16.46 16.44
C VAL A 162 1.60 17.13 16.95
N GLU A 163 1.73 18.22 17.69
CA GLU A 163 0.58 18.87 18.36
C GLU A 163 -0.12 19.91 17.46
N GLU A 164 0.61 20.58 16.56
CA GLU A 164 0.06 21.63 15.70
C GLU A 164 0.78 21.70 14.33
N PRO A 165 0.13 21.32 13.21
CA PRO A 165 -1.15 20.58 13.17
C PRO A 165 -1.04 19.21 13.86
N LYS A 166 -2.18 18.68 14.33
CA LYS A 166 -2.27 17.37 15.00
C LYS A 166 -1.72 16.25 14.12
N GLY A 167 -1.22 15.18 14.72
CA GLY A 167 -0.85 13.95 14.02
C GLY A 167 0.46 13.34 14.50
N PHE A 168 1.20 12.68 13.61
CA PHE A 168 2.46 12.02 13.98
C PHE A 168 3.54 12.08 12.91
N LYS A 169 4.78 11.98 13.37
CA LYS A 169 5.99 11.99 12.55
C LYS A 169 6.82 10.74 12.79
N LEU A 170 7.12 10.02 11.72
CA LEU A 170 8.13 8.96 11.64
C LEU A 170 9.50 9.54 11.28
N GLU A 171 10.55 9.00 11.91
CA GLU A 171 11.94 9.37 11.69
C GLU A 171 12.81 8.12 11.51
N PHE A 172 13.38 7.96 10.31
CA PHE A 172 14.21 6.84 9.88
C PHE A 172 15.67 7.28 9.89
N PHE A 173 16.47 6.76 10.83
CA PHE A 173 17.84 7.18 11.05
C PHE A 173 18.79 6.29 10.25
N PHE A 174 19.51 6.85 9.28
CA PHE A 174 20.43 6.13 8.42
C PHE A 174 21.89 6.41 8.76
N ASP A 175 22.72 5.37 8.64
CA ASP A 175 24.17 5.53 8.58
C ASP A 175 24.61 6.19 7.27
N GLN A 176 25.86 6.66 7.23
CA GLN A 176 26.47 7.12 5.99
C GLN A 176 26.49 5.96 4.97
N ASN A 177 25.69 6.11 3.92
CA ASN A 177 25.42 5.07 2.93
C ASN A 177 25.82 5.53 1.51
N PRO A 178 25.93 4.62 0.53
CA PRO A 178 26.33 4.95 -0.84
C PRO A 178 25.16 5.35 -1.75
N TYR A 179 23.96 5.66 -1.22
CA TYR A 179 22.74 5.94 -1.98
C TYR A 179 22.31 7.41 -1.90
N PHE A 180 22.27 7.98 -0.71
CA PHE A 180 21.86 9.37 -0.46
C PHE A 180 22.66 10.03 0.67
N LYS A 181 22.56 11.36 0.81
CA LYS A 181 23.28 12.12 1.85
C LYS A 181 22.54 12.23 3.18
N ASN A 182 21.21 12.12 3.17
CA ASN A 182 20.38 12.29 4.35
C ASN A 182 20.76 11.29 5.45
N THR A 183 20.96 11.76 6.68
CA THR A 183 21.15 10.91 7.87
C THR A 183 19.83 10.59 8.58
N VAL A 184 18.77 11.35 8.27
CA VAL A 184 17.40 11.10 8.72
C VAL A 184 16.47 11.34 7.54
N LEU A 185 15.59 10.39 7.26
CA LEU A 185 14.42 10.59 6.40
C LEU A 185 13.19 10.64 7.30
N THR A 186 12.25 11.53 7.00
CA THR A 186 11.06 11.75 7.84
C THR A 186 9.78 11.74 7.02
N LYS A 187 8.73 11.21 7.62
CA LYS A 187 7.36 11.18 7.09
C LYS A 187 6.44 11.71 8.18
N THR A 188 5.59 12.68 7.86
CA THR A 188 4.66 13.31 8.80
C THR A 188 3.25 13.21 8.26
N TYR A 189 2.32 12.75 9.08
CA TYR A 189 0.89 12.77 8.79
C TYR A 189 0.25 13.85 9.65
N HIS A 190 -0.44 14.77 9.00
CA HIS A 190 -1.31 15.74 9.65
C HIS A 190 -2.72 15.17 9.65
N MET A 191 -3.34 15.13 10.82
CA MET A 191 -4.65 14.52 11.04
C MET A 191 -5.64 15.61 11.47
N ILE A 192 -6.86 15.56 10.96
CA ILE A 192 -7.94 16.47 11.40
C ILE A 192 -8.33 16.13 12.85
N ASP A 193 -8.43 14.83 13.16
CA ASP A 193 -8.54 14.34 14.52
C ASP A 193 -7.59 13.16 14.81
N GLU A 194 -7.30 12.93 16.10
CA GLU A 194 -6.50 11.81 16.60
C GLU A 194 -7.36 10.66 17.16
N ASP A 195 -8.68 10.84 17.16
CA ASP A 195 -9.66 9.88 17.65
C ASP A 195 -10.40 9.20 16.50
N GLU A 196 -10.88 10.00 15.53
CA GLU A 196 -11.19 9.53 14.19
C GLU A 196 -9.99 9.91 13.29
N PRO A 197 -9.16 8.94 12.83
CA PRO A 197 -7.89 9.22 12.15
C PRO A 197 -8.10 9.67 10.70
N ILE A 198 -8.73 10.83 10.52
CA ILE A 198 -8.96 11.45 9.22
C ILE A 198 -7.68 12.16 8.80
N LEU A 199 -7.00 11.62 7.79
CA LEU A 199 -5.80 12.20 7.20
C LEU A 199 -6.13 13.53 6.49
N GLU A 200 -5.51 14.62 6.92
CA GLU A 200 -5.54 15.90 6.20
C GLU A 200 -4.46 15.94 5.11
N LYS A 201 -3.22 15.57 5.49
CA LYS A 201 -2.05 15.68 4.60
C LYS A 201 -0.89 14.80 5.03
N ALA A 202 -0.21 14.18 4.07
CA ALA A 202 1.09 13.56 4.26
C ALA A 202 2.23 14.46 3.76
N LEU A 203 3.35 14.51 4.50
CA LEU A 203 4.58 15.24 4.17
C LEU A 203 5.79 14.32 4.27
N GLY A 204 6.54 14.19 3.17
CA GLY A 204 7.77 13.40 3.10
C GLY A 204 9.04 14.24 3.09
N THR A 205 10.20 13.58 3.07
CA THR A 205 11.53 14.22 3.00
C THR A 205 12.15 14.03 1.63
N GLU A 206 12.52 15.12 0.96
CA GLU A 206 13.28 15.04 -0.30
C GLU A 206 14.62 14.32 -0.08
N ILE A 207 14.83 13.23 -0.83
CA ILE A 207 16.02 12.39 -0.69
C ILE A 207 17.14 12.93 -1.59
N GLU A 208 18.26 13.33 -0.98
CA GLU A 208 19.45 13.81 -1.67
C GLU A 208 20.27 12.65 -2.26
N TRP A 209 19.73 12.00 -3.29
CA TRP A 209 20.37 10.88 -3.99
C TRP A 209 21.74 11.26 -4.58
N TYR A 210 22.70 10.34 -4.46
CA TYR A 210 23.96 10.44 -5.21
C TYR A 210 23.75 10.18 -6.72
N PRO A 211 24.64 10.69 -7.60
CA PRO A 211 24.48 10.52 -9.05
C PRO A 211 24.35 9.05 -9.49
N GLY A 212 23.20 8.72 -10.09
CA GLY A 212 22.90 7.36 -10.57
C GLY A 212 22.54 6.36 -9.47
N LYS A 213 22.20 6.83 -8.25
CA LYS A 213 21.81 6.01 -7.10
C LYS A 213 20.34 6.13 -6.70
N CYS A 214 19.56 6.97 -7.38
CA CYS A 214 18.12 7.09 -7.21
C CYS A 214 17.44 5.72 -7.34
N LEU A 215 16.68 5.32 -6.32
CA LEU A 215 16.00 4.02 -6.28
C LEU A 215 14.59 4.12 -6.86
N THR A 216 13.87 5.21 -6.56
CA THR A 216 12.55 5.58 -7.10
C THR A 216 12.50 5.77 -8.63
N GLN A 217 13.65 5.78 -9.31
CA GLN A 217 13.74 6.01 -10.76
C GLN A 217 14.63 4.99 -11.48
N LYS A 218 14.27 4.68 -12.73
CA LYS A 218 15.00 3.81 -13.67
C LYS A 218 15.45 4.60 -14.90
N ILE A 219 16.72 4.42 -15.29
CA ILE A 219 17.35 5.15 -16.42
C ILE A 219 17.30 4.31 -17.70
N LEU A 220 16.43 4.68 -18.64
CA LEU A 220 16.26 4.02 -19.94
C LEU A 220 17.09 4.71 -21.04
N LYS A 221 18.13 4.01 -21.52
CA LYS A 221 18.98 4.47 -22.63
C LYS A 221 18.39 4.06 -23.98
N LYS A 222 17.73 4.98 -24.70
CA LYS A 222 17.22 4.71 -26.05
C LYS A 222 18.37 4.74 -27.08
N LYS A 223 18.46 3.71 -27.93
CA LYS A 223 19.40 3.69 -29.06
C LYS A 223 19.07 4.83 -30.03
N PRO A 224 20.06 5.61 -30.53
CA PRO A 224 19.80 6.69 -31.47
C PRO A 224 19.19 6.16 -32.77
N LYS A 225 18.23 6.91 -33.35
CA LYS A 225 17.58 6.54 -34.62
C LYS A 225 18.63 6.37 -35.73
N LYS A 226 18.56 5.24 -36.45
CA LYS A 226 19.50 4.83 -37.49
C LYS A 226 19.48 5.81 -38.68
N GLY A 227 20.37 6.80 -38.65
CA GLY A 227 20.49 7.82 -39.69
C GLY A 227 21.19 9.11 -39.25
N SER A 228 21.12 9.48 -37.97
CA SER A 228 21.80 10.67 -37.44
C SER A 228 23.26 10.36 -37.10
N LYS A 229 24.21 11.00 -37.80
CA LYS A 229 25.65 10.79 -37.63
C LYS A 229 26.28 11.46 -36.40
N ASN A 230 25.51 12.18 -35.56
CA ASN A 230 26.10 12.92 -34.42
C ASN A 230 25.14 13.20 -33.24
N THR A 231 24.21 12.30 -32.92
CA THR A 231 23.32 12.44 -31.74
C THR A 231 23.83 11.65 -30.54
N LYS A 232 24.07 12.35 -29.42
CA LYS A 232 24.28 11.77 -28.08
C LYS A 232 23.11 10.82 -27.73
N PRO A 233 23.32 9.74 -26.96
CA PRO A 233 22.24 8.86 -26.52
C PRO A 233 21.23 9.65 -25.68
N ILE A 234 19.96 9.60 -26.06
CA ILE A 234 18.87 10.19 -25.29
C ILE A 234 18.59 9.27 -24.10
N THR A 235 18.69 9.85 -22.92
CA THR A 235 18.46 9.19 -21.65
C THR A 235 17.08 9.61 -21.18
N LYS A 236 16.11 8.68 -21.10
CA LYS A 236 14.81 8.93 -20.46
C LYS A 236 14.91 8.39 -19.03
N THR A 237 14.46 9.16 -18.06
CA THR A 237 14.19 8.68 -16.71
C THR A 237 12.70 8.33 -16.61
N GLU A 238 12.38 7.31 -15.84
CA GLU A 238 11.02 6.80 -15.64
C GLU A 238 10.93 6.36 -14.17
N ASP A 239 9.88 6.79 -13.49
CA ASP A 239 9.64 6.45 -12.08
C ASP A 239 9.28 4.96 -11.94
N CYS A 240 9.44 4.40 -10.75
CA CYS A 240 9.10 3.02 -10.47
C CYS A 240 8.88 2.74 -8.98
N GLU A 241 8.25 1.60 -8.69
CA GLU A 241 8.21 0.98 -7.36
C GLU A 241 9.58 1.02 -6.66
N SER A 242 9.54 1.46 -5.42
CA SER A 242 10.64 1.58 -4.48
C SER A 242 10.06 2.04 -3.14
N PHE A 243 10.44 1.39 -2.04
CA PHE A 243 10.04 1.80 -0.68
C PHE A 243 10.28 3.29 -0.41
N PHE A 244 11.28 3.88 -1.06
CA PHE A 244 11.62 5.30 -0.89
C PHE A 244 10.60 6.27 -1.51
N ASN A 245 9.61 5.79 -2.28
CA ASN A 245 8.45 6.57 -2.70
C ASN A 245 7.59 7.00 -1.50
N PHE A 246 7.61 6.24 -0.39
CA PHE A 246 6.97 6.59 0.89
C PHE A 246 7.37 7.98 1.43
N PHE A 247 8.55 8.49 1.07
CA PHE A 247 9.02 9.84 1.42
C PHE A 247 8.65 10.92 0.39
N SER A 248 7.81 10.58 -0.59
CA SER A 248 7.25 11.48 -1.61
C SER A 248 5.75 11.18 -1.75
N PRO A 249 4.95 11.44 -0.70
CA PRO A 249 3.56 11.01 -0.63
C PRO A 249 2.70 11.67 -1.71
N PRO A 250 1.53 11.07 -2.04
CA PRO A 250 0.56 11.67 -2.96
C PRO A 250 0.23 13.11 -2.57
N GLN A 251 0.06 13.97 -3.57
CA GLN A 251 -0.28 15.38 -3.38
C GLN A 251 -1.70 15.61 -3.89
N VAL A 252 -2.57 16.14 -3.03
CA VAL A 252 -3.88 16.64 -3.42
C VAL A 252 -3.68 17.90 -4.28
N PRO A 253 -4.22 17.95 -5.51
CA PRO A 253 -4.24 19.17 -6.33
C PRO A 253 -4.94 20.33 -5.63
N ASP A 254 -4.45 21.57 -5.84
CA ASP A 254 -5.04 22.79 -5.27
C ASP A 254 -6.33 23.25 -6.01
N ASP A 255 -6.71 22.60 -7.12
CA ASP A 255 -7.84 22.97 -7.98
C ASP A 255 -8.73 21.75 -8.27
N ASP A 256 -9.97 21.79 -7.77
CA ASP A 256 -10.97 20.73 -7.95
C ASP A 256 -11.37 20.52 -9.42
N GLU A 257 -11.06 21.47 -10.32
CA GLU A 257 -11.39 21.35 -11.74
C GLU A 257 -10.46 20.41 -12.53
N ASP A 258 -9.29 20.07 -11.98
CA ASP A 258 -8.33 19.12 -12.57
C ASP A 258 -8.54 17.67 -12.10
N LEU A 259 -9.49 17.42 -11.18
CA LEU A 259 -9.86 16.09 -10.67
C LEU A 259 -11.19 15.61 -11.28
N ASP A 260 -11.17 14.48 -11.99
CA ASP A 260 -12.38 13.70 -12.28
C ASP A 260 -12.60 12.64 -11.18
N ASP A 261 -13.82 12.09 -11.12
CA ASP A 261 -14.23 11.16 -10.05
C ASP A 261 -13.29 9.94 -9.97
N ASP A 262 -12.92 9.36 -11.13
CA ASP A 262 -12.00 8.20 -11.21
C ASP A 262 -10.60 8.53 -10.64
N MET A 263 -10.06 9.72 -10.93
CA MET A 263 -8.76 10.16 -10.42
C MET A 263 -8.81 10.58 -8.95
N ALA A 264 -9.95 11.07 -8.46
CA ALA A 264 -10.16 11.35 -7.04
C ALA A 264 -10.18 10.05 -6.22
N ASP A 265 -10.88 9.02 -6.71
CA ASP A 265 -10.91 7.68 -6.08
C ASP A 265 -9.51 7.02 -6.09
N GLU A 266 -8.76 7.10 -7.20
CA GLU A 266 -7.38 6.59 -7.25
C GLU A 266 -6.45 7.33 -6.27
N LEU A 267 -6.56 8.65 -6.19
CA LEU A 267 -5.78 9.47 -5.25
C LEU A 267 -6.13 9.15 -3.78
N GLN A 268 -7.41 8.96 -3.47
CA GLN A 268 -7.85 8.58 -2.12
C GLN A 268 -7.25 7.22 -1.73
N GLY A 269 -7.34 6.21 -2.60
CA GLY A 269 -6.74 4.89 -2.34
C GLY A 269 -5.22 4.95 -2.17
N GLN A 270 -4.52 5.79 -2.94
CA GLN A 270 -3.08 6.02 -2.75
C GLN A 270 -2.76 6.70 -1.41
N MET A 271 -3.61 7.62 -0.93
CA MET A 271 -3.44 8.29 0.37
C MET A 271 -3.75 7.38 1.56
N GLU A 272 -4.75 6.51 1.43
CA GLU A 272 -5.11 5.47 2.41
C GLU A 272 -3.98 4.44 2.55
N HIS A 273 -3.51 3.87 1.44
CA HIS A 273 -2.35 2.95 1.43
C HIS A 273 -1.09 3.60 2.01
N ASP A 274 -0.79 4.84 1.65
CA ASP A 274 0.34 5.60 2.22
C ASP A 274 0.18 5.83 3.74
N TYR A 275 -1.05 6.00 4.23
CA TYR A 275 -1.36 6.08 5.66
C TYR A 275 -1.19 4.72 6.36
N ASP A 276 -1.67 3.63 5.78
CA ASP A 276 -1.62 2.29 6.36
C ASP A 276 -0.18 1.79 6.55
N ILE A 277 0.70 2.05 5.58
CA ILE A 277 2.16 1.82 5.75
C ILE A 277 2.68 2.63 6.94
N GLY A 278 2.29 3.90 7.06
CA GLY A 278 2.73 4.79 8.15
C GLY A 278 2.22 4.38 9.54
N SER A 279 0.96 3.99 9.61
CA SER A 279 0.30 3.48 10.82
C SER A 279 0.92 2.15 11.24
N THR A 280 1.10 1.22 10.31
CA THR A 280 1.75 -0.07 10.55
C THR A 280 3.17 0.10 11.10
N ILE A 281 3.96 1.03 10.54
CA ILE A 281 5.31 1.34 11.06
C ILE A 281 5.25 1.91 12.49
N LYS A 282 4.32 2.84 12.75
CA LYS A 282 4.10 3.46 14.08
C LYS A 282 3.67 2.43 15.13
N GLU A 283 2.70 1.59 14.80
CA GLU A 283 1.89 0.84 15.77
C GLU A 283 2.25 -0.63 15.88
N LYS A 284 2.65 -1.30 14.78
CA LYS A 284 3.14 -2.69 14.76
C LYS A 284 4.67 -2.77 14.77
N ILE A 285 5.36 -2.07 13.88
CA ILE A 285 6.82 -2.23 13.70
C ILE A 285 7.62 -1.63 14.85
N ILE A 286 7.43 -0.35 15.20
CA ILE A 286 8.30 0.31 16.21
C ILE A 286 8.09 -0.27 17.63
N SER A 287 6.88 -0.69 17.96
CA SER A 287 6.50 -1.33 19.22
C SER A 287 7.09 -2.75 19.32
N HIS A 288 6.84 -3.61 18.33
CA HIS A 288 7.15 -5.04 18.34
C HIS A 288 8.33 -5.44 17.44
N ALA A 289 9.23 -4.50 17.11
CA ALA A 289 10.35 -4.68 16.15
C ALA A 289 11.19 -5.96 16.34
N VAL A 290 11.31 -6.47 17.58
CA VAL A 290 12.06 -7.70 17.85
C VAL A 290 11.27 -8.93 17.40
N SER A 291 9.98 -9.00 17.67
CA SER A 291 9.09 -10.09 17.21
C SER A 291 8.91 -10.06 15.70
N TRP A 292 8.86 -8.87 15.08
CA TRP A 292 8.94 -8.73 13.62
C TRP A 292 10.29 -9.22 13.08
N PHE A 293 11.41 -8.91 13.74
CA PHE A 293 12.74 -9.40 13.34
C PHE A 293 12.88 -10.93 13.48
N THR A 294 12.35 -11.54 14.55
CA THR A 294 12.44 -13.00 14.77
C THR A 294 11.41 -13.81 13.98
N GLY A 295 10.33 -13.18 13.52
CA GLY A 295 9.20 -13.83 12.83
C GLY A 295 8.03 -14.18 13.74
N GLU A 296 8.19 -14.08 15.07
CA GLU A 296 7.14 -14.34 16.07
C GLU A 296 5.88 -13.50 15.87
N ALA A 297 6.01 -12.29 15.30
CA ALA A 297 4.85 -11.44 15.01
C ALA A 297 4.04 -11.92 13.79
N VAL A 298 4.66 -12.64 12.85
CA VAL A 298 3.96 -13.23 11.70
C VAL A 298 3.11 -14.40 12.18
N GLU A 299 3.69 -15.29 12.99
CA GLU A 299 2.97 -16.42 13.59
C GLU A 299 1.80 -15.99 14.49
N ALA A 300 1.86 -14.78 15.06
CA ALA A 300 0.76 -14.22 15.85
C ALA A 300 -0.33 -13.58 14.96
N ASP A 301 0.04 -12.73 14.01
CA ASP A 301 -0.91 -12.12 13.06
C ASP A 301 -1.63 -13.20 12.20
N ASP A 302 -0.96 -14.32 11.85
CA ASP A 302 -1.57 -15.47 11.14
C ASP A 302 -2.62 -16.21 12.00
N LEU A 303 -2.37 -16.38 13.31
CA LEU A 303 -3.29 -17.07 14.22
C LEU A 303 -4.52 -16.22 14.58
N ASP A 304 -4.37 -14.89 14.65
CA ASP A 304 -5.49 -13.97 14.82
C ASP A 304 -6.44 -13.98 13.59
N ILE A 305 -5.99 -14.44 12.41
CA ILE A 305 -6.82 -14.63 11.20
C ILE A 305 -7.56 -15.98 11.22
N GLU A 306 -6.97 -17.05 11.79
CA GLU A 306 -7.63 -18.37 11.87
C GLU A 306 -8.78 -18.44 12.90
N GLU A 307 -8.89 -17.50 13.87
CA GLU A 307 -10.00 -17.49 14.84
C GLU A 307 -11.31 -16.86 14.31
N ASP A 308 -11.32 -16.22 13.13
CA ASP A 308 -12.49 -15.49 12.57
C ASP A 308 -13.24 -16.25 11.44
N ASP A 309 -12.79 -17.45 11.04
CA ASP A 309 -13.34 -18.26 9.93
C ASP A 309 -14.18 -19.49 10.40
N ASP A 310 -14.47 -19.58 11.71
CA ASP A 310 -15.13 -20.73 12.38
C ASP A 310 -16.64 -20.50 12.73
N GLU A 311 -17.26 -19.46 12.17
CA GLU A 311 -18.72 -19.21 12.13
C GLU A 311 -19.11 -18.84 10.67
N ILE A 312 -20.01 -19.48 9.93
CA ILE A 312 -21.21 -20.27 10.26
C ILE A 312 -21.44 -21.33 9.16
N ASP A 313 -21.42 -22.64 9.49
CA ASP A 313 -22.03 -23.70 8.67
C ASP A 313 -23.45 -23.98 9.23
N GLU A 314 -24.42 -23.16 8.83
CA GLU A 314 -25.82 -23.32 9.24
C GLU A 314 -26.47 -24.38 8.35
N ASP A 315 -26.61 -25.59 8.90
CA ASP A 315 -27.41 -26.70 8.37
C ASP A 315 -28.82 -26.19 7.97
N ASP A 316 -29.07 -25.95 6.68
CA ASP A 316 -30.41 -25.70 6.11
C ASP A 316 -30.97 -26.99 5.49
N ASP A 317 -31.25 -27.97 6.35
CA ASP A 317 -31.92 -29.23 6.00
C ASP A 317 -33.33 -29.28 6.62
N GLU A 318 -34.34 -29.26 5.73
CA GLU A 318 -35.71 -29.81 5.85
C GLU A 318 -36.71 -29.17 6.86
N GLU A 319 -37.86 -28.68 6.36
CA GLU A 319 -39.08 -29.51 6.19
C GLU A 319 -40.20 -28.79 5.39
N ASP A 320 -41.05 -29.59 4.73
CA ASP A 320 -42.17 -29.17 3.85
C ASP A 320 -43.34 -28.47 4.56
N GLU A 321 -44.07 -27.62 3.82
CA GLU A 321 -45.55 -27.57 3.87
C GLU A 321 -46.14 -27.57 2.45
N GLU A 322 -46.80 -28.67 2.07
CA GLU A 322 -47.65 -28.78 0.87
C GLU A 322 -48.99 -28.04 1.06
N ASP A 323 -49.53 -27.38 0.02
CA ASP A 323 -50.99 -27.33 -0.24
C ASP A 323 -51.31 -26.90 -1.69
N ASP A 324 -51.41 -27.91 -2.57
CA ASP A 324 -52.50 -28.23 -3.50
C ASP A 324 -53.13 -27.28 -4.58
N GLU A 325 -53.60 -28.00 -5.62
CA GLU A 325 -54.71 -27.76 -6.58
C GLU A 325 -54.59 -26.77 -7.78
N ASP A 326 -54.45 -27.40 -8.98
CA ASP A 326 -55.23 -27.23 -10.23
C ASP A 326 -55.12 -25.90 -11.06
N ASP A 327 -55.32 -25.87 -12.40
CA ASP A 327 -55.93 -26.83 -13.34
C ASP A 327 -55.48 -26.61 -14.83
N GLU A 328 -55.93 -27.50 -15.73
CA GLU A 328 -55.98 -27.44 -17.21
C GLU A 328 -54.62 -27.50 -17.98
N GLU A 329 -54.23 -28.63 -18.60
CA GLU A 329 -54.73 -29.20 -19.89
C GLU A 329 -54.55 -28.19 -21.07
N ASP A 330 -53.90 -28.52 -22.20
CA ASP A 330 -54.29 -29.56 -23.17
C ASP A 330 -53.24 -29.77 -24.31
N ASP A 331 -53.47 -30.77 -25.17
CA ASP A 331 -52.93 -31.01 -26.54
C ASP A 331 -51.44 -31.42 -26.77
N ASP A 332 -51.13 -32.68 -26.44
CA ASP A 332 -50.90 -33.83 -27.35
C ASP A 332 -50.07 -33.81 -28.67
N GLU A 333 -49.61 -35.05 -29.00
CA GLU A 333 -49.13 -35.64 -30.27
C GLU A 333 -47.72 -35.23 -30.80
N ASP A 334 -46.68 -36.10 -30.71
CA ASP A 334 -46.39 -37.33 -31.52
C ASP A 334 -45.74 -37.02 -32.89
N ASP A 335 -44.81 -37.80 -33.48
CA ASP A 335 -43.97 -38.96 -33.10
C ASP A 335 -42.82 -39.05 -34.16
N ASP A 336 -42.15 -40.21 -34.28
CA ASP A 336 -41.25 -40.69 -35.35
C ASP A 336 -39.77 -40.23 -35.27
N GLU A 337 -38.83 -41.11 -34.84
CA GLU A 337 -38.16 -42.19 -35.61
C GLU A 337 -37.12 -41.65 -36.65
N GLU A 338 -35.92 -42.20 -36.87
CA GLU A 338 -35.17 -43.32 -36.26
C GLU A 338 -33.65 -43.17 -36.60
N GLU A 339 -32.81 -44.04 -36.00
CA GLU A 339 -31.57 -44.71 -36.47
C GLU A 339 -30.91 -44.38 -37.86
N GLU A 340 -29.61 -44.55 -38.16
CA GLU A 340 -28.41 -45.11 -37.48
C GLU A 340 -27.11 -44.80 -38.28
N ALA A 341 -25.95 -45.18 -37.73
CA ALA A 341 -24.69 -45.63 -38.37
C ALA A 341 -23.94 -44.82 -39.46
N ASP A 342 -22.64 -44.56 -39.21
CA ASP A 342 -21.57 -45.39 -39.82
C ASP A 342 -20.23 -45.36 -39.03
N GLN A 343 -19.38 -46.37 -39.25
CA GLN A 343 -18.30 -46.80 -38.37
C GLN A 343 -16.86 -46.44 -38.85
N GLY A 344 -16.20 -45.58 -38.08
CA GLY A 344 -14.99 -45.98 -37.33
C GLY A 344 -13.61 -46.22 -38.01
N LYS A 345 -12.73 -46.81 -37.17
CA LYS A 345 -11.29 -47.16 -37.35
C LYS A 345 -10.29 -46.00 -37.18
N LYS A 346 -9.51 -45.97 -36.07
CA LYS A 346 -8.29 -46.77 -35.75
C LYS A 346 -7.07 -46.41 -36.63
N SER A 347 -5.82 -46.25 -36.15
CA SER A 347 -5.28 -46.23 -34.77
C SER A 347 -3.75 -46.01 -34.73
N LYS A 348 -3.22 -45.55 -33.59
CA LYS A 348 -1.91 -45.92 -32.95
C LYS A 348 -0.53 -45.37 -33.46
N LYS A 349 0.12 -44.69 -32.49
CA LYS A 349 1.51 -44.84 -31.94
C LYS A 349 2.77 -44.26 -32.65
N LYS A 350 3.42 -43.34 -31.90
CA LYS A 350 4.84 -43.35 -31.39
C LYS A 350 5.95 -43.86 -32.35
N SER A 351 7.08 -43.18 -32.62
CA SER A 351 8.12 -42.76 -31.63
C SER A 351 9.42 -42.19 -32.28
N SER A 352 10.23 -41.50 -31.44
CA SER A 352 11.71 -41.41 -31.41
C SER A 352 12.57 -40.75 -32.53
N ALA A 353 13.21 -39.63 -32.17
CA ALA A 353 14.66 -39.36 -32.17
C ALA A 353 15.57 -39.57 -33.42
N GLY A 354 16.27 -38.48 -33.83
CA GLY A 354 17.74 -38.43 -33.68
C GLY A 354 18.69 -38.48 -34.91
N HIS A 355 19.30 -37.31 -35.20
CA HIS A 355 20.76 -37.11 -35.43
C HIS A 355 21.48 -37.28 -36.82
N LYS A 356 22.12 -36.17 -37.27
CA LYS A 356 23.42 -36.03 -38.03
C LYS A 356 23.47 -36.59 -39.49
N LYS A 357 24.34 -36.20 -40.45
CA LYS A 357 25.65 -35.48 -40.64
C LYS A 357 25.61 -34.74 -42.03
N ALA A 358 26.60 -33.97 -42.55
CA ALA A 358 27.56 -32.96 -42.06
C ALA A 358 28.54 -32.51 -43.20
N GLY A 359 28.91 -31.22 -43.31
CA GLY A 359 29.97 -30.70 -44.22
C GLY A 359 30.11 -29.17 -44.10
N ARG A 360 31.20 -28.50 -43.66
CA ARG A 360 32.68 -28.65 -43.70
C ARG A 360 33.32 -27.63 -44.66
N SER A 361 33.89 -26.57 -44.09
CA SER A 361 35.21 -26.00 -44.49
C SER A 361 35.78 -25.10 -43.38
N GLN A 362 37.11 -24.96 -43.38
CA GLN A 362 38.03 -24.34 -42.41
C GLN A 362 39.38 -24.17 -43.16
N PRO A 363 40.45 -23.56 -42.61
CA PRO A 363 40.57 -22.47 -41.63
C PRO A 363 41.55 -21.37 -42.15
N ALA A 364 41.90 -20.37 -41.33
CA ALA A 364 43.16 -19.60 -41.47
C ALA A 364 43.58 -18.94 -40.14
N GLU A 365 44.87 -18.98 -39.85
CA GLU A 365 45.52 -18.42 -38.65
C GLU A 365 45.94 -16.94 -38.85
N GLY A 366 46.21 -16.22 -37.76
CA GLY A 366 46.79 -14.86 -37.80
C GLY A 366 47.15 -14.32 -36.41
N GLN A 367 48.39 -13.87 -36.22
CA GLN A 367 48.99 -13.54 -34.92
C GLN A 367 49.03 -12.03 -34.59
N ALA A 368 49.13 -11.76 -33.28
CA ALA A 368 49.99 -10.75 -32.60
C ALA A 368 49.73 -9.23 -32.71
N GLY A 369 50.10 -8.54 -31.61
CA GLY A 369 50.38 -7.10 -31.54
C GLY A 369 49.17 -6.21 -31.20
N GLU A 370 49.28 -5.12 -30.42
CA GLU A 370 50.40 -4.55 -29.63
C GLU A 370 49.87 -3.81 -28.38
N ARG A 371 50.78 -3.40 -27.49
CA ARG A 371 50.53 -2.58 -26.28
C ARG A 371 50.45 -1.07 -26.63
N PRO A 372 50.06 -0.18 -25.69
CA PRO A 372 49.60 1.19 -26.01
C PRO A 372 50.75 2.22 -26.06
N PRO A 373 50.47 3.46 -26.52
CA PRO A 373 51.29 4.63 -26.24
C PRO A 373 50.85 5.36 -24.95
N GLU A 374 51.81 5.61 -24.07
CA GLU A 374 51.74 6.60 -22.97
C GLU A 374 51.96 8.04 -23.49
N CYS A 375 51.92 9.00 -22.55
CA CYS A 375 52.50 10.35 -22.61
C CYS A 375 51.78 11.38 -23.52
N LYS A 376 51.73 12.69 -23.19
CA LYS A 376 52.21 13.40 -21.98
C LYS A 376 51.50 14.77 -21.83
N GLN A 377 51.46 15.25 -20.59
CA GLN A 377 51.58 16.64 -20.13
C GLN A 377 51.44 17.79 -21.16
N GLN A 378 50.48 18.68 -20.89
CA GLN A 378 50.78 20.08 -20.58
C GLN A 378 49.82 20.60 -19.51
#